data_AF-A0AA39N1E6-F1
#
_entry.id   AF-A0AA39N1E6-F1
#
_cell.length_a   1.000
_cell.length_b   1.000
_cell.length_c   1.000
_cell.angle_alpha   90.00
_cell.angle_beta   90.00
_cell.angle_gamma   90.00
#
_symmetry.space_group_name_H-M   'P 1'
#
loop_
_entity.id
_entity.type
_entity.pdbx_description
1 polymer ?
#
loop_
_entity_poly.entity_id
_entity_poly.type
_entity_poly.pdbx_seq_one_letter_code
_entity_poly.pdbx_strand_id
1 'polypeptide(L)'
;MNDIKLYLKPRPAHPKFDDRPWMLLKPDFPYGPFCSAWGTVPPDATEVYTVHSPTLAAVLTNLQVEIVPTLRELNKDTPHIRATASTKFLADCHRETVKLVFGDKSSPPPSRYRKDAKHYPEFWKHMDEAAFPLHRDVELVNLDMDLQRLLWTNIHILLAKYISEPFILLFISRILCQCLL
;
A
#
# COMPACT_ATOMS: atom_id res chain seq x y z
N MET A 1 -20.70 -4.86 3.30
CA MET A 1 -19.33 -4.70 2.75
C MET A 1 -18.71 -6.07 2.78
N ASN A 2 -18.13 -6.54 1.66
CA ASN A 2 -17.46 -7.84 1.65
C ASN A 2 -16.15 -7.71 2.42
N ASP A 3 -15.88 -8.66 3.32
CA ASP A 3 -14.60 -8.74 4.03
C ASP A 3 -13.48 -8.91 2.99
N ILE A 4 -12.51 -7.99 2.98
CA ILE A 4 -11.34 -8.11 2.11
C ILE A 4 -10.40 -9.12 2.74
N LYS A 5 -10.14 -10.21 2.02
CA LYS A 5 -9.21 -11.26 2.42
C LYS A 5 -7.91 -11.13 1.66
N LEU A 6 -6.82 -11.10 2.41
CA LEU A 6 -5.46 -11.22 1.91
C LEU A 6 -5.00 -12.64 2.13
N TYR A 7 -4.39 -13.20 1.10
CA TYR A 7 -3.82 -14.53 1.09
C TYR A 7 -2.32 -14.38 1.07
N LEU A 8 -1.62 -15.16 1.88
CA LEU A 8 -0.17 -15.15 2.01
C LEU A 8 0.33 -16.57 1.76
N LYS A 9 1.46 -16.67 1.07
CA LYS A 9 2.18 -17.94 0.96
C LYS A 9 2.87 -18.27 2.29
N PRO A 10 2.97 -19.55 2.67
CA PRO A 10 3.82 -19.99 3.76
C PRO A 10 5.22 -19.43 3.56
N ARG A 11 5.69 -18.69 4.56
CA ARG A 11 7.01 -18.07 4.52
C ARG A 11 8.06 -19.09 4.98
N PRO A 12 9.25 -19.09 4.36
CA PRO A 12 10.35 -19.90 4.87
C PRO A 12 10.85 -19.33 6.20
N ALA A 13 11.51 -20.17 6.99
CA ALA A 13 12.24 -19.73 8.17
C ALA A 13 13.27 -18.67 7.76
N HIS A 14 13.27 -17.55 8.48
CA HIS A 14 14.16 -16.43 8.18
C HIS A 14 15.41 -16.50 9.06
N PRO A 15 16.64 -16.35 8.53
CA PRO A 15 17.87 -16.49 9.33
C PRO A 15 17.96 -15.59 10.57
N LYS A 16 17.24 -14.46 10.56
CA LYS A 16 17.18 -13.50 11.68
C LYS A 16 15.98 -13.70 12.61
N PHE A 17 14.87 -14.24 12.08
CA PHE A 17 13.59 -14.29 12.79
C PHE A 17 13.16 -15.72 13.12
N ASP A 18 13.90 -16.71 12.64
CA ASP A 18 13.59 -18.13 12.70
C ASP A 18 12.19 -18.38 12.12
N ASP A 19 11.30 -18.99 12.91
CA ASP A 19 9.91 -19.30 12.53
C ASP A 19 8.94 -18.13 12.74
N ARG A 20 9.43 -16.97 13.19
CA ARG A 20 8.56 -15.82 13.46
C ARG A 20 8.05 -15.19 12.17
N PRO A 21 6.80 -14.68 12.14
CA PRO A 21 6.25 -14.02 10.96
C PRO A 21 7.12 -12.84 10.53
N TRP A 22 7.39 -12.74 9.23
CA TRP A 22 8.20 -11.67 8.66
C TRP A 22 7.70 -11.28 7.27
N MET A 23 8.07 -10.11 6.79
CA MET A 23 7.75 -9.67 5.43
C MET A 23 8.85 -8.77 4.89
N LEU A 24 8.98 -8.75 3.56
CA LEU A 24 9.82 -7.82 2.83
C LEU A 24 8.96 -7.04 1.84
N LEU A 25 8.99 -5.71 1.94
CA LEU A 25 8.38 -4.85 0.92
C LEU A 25 9.36 -4.66 -0.24
N LYS A 26 9.25 -5.56 -1.23
CA LYS A 26 10.03 -5.52 -2.47
C LYS A 26 9.15 -5.96 -3.65
N PRO A 27 9.26 -5.33 -4.84
CA PRO A 27 8.38 -5.62 -5.99
C PRO A 27 8.43 -7.06 -6.52
N ASP A 28 9.49 -7.81 -6.24
CA ASP A 28 9.69 -9.21 -6.64
C ASP A 28 9.55 -10.17 -5.45
N PHE A 29 9.01 -9.71 -4.31
CA PHE A 29 8.87 -10.55 -3.12
C PHE A 29 7.78 -11.62 -3.34
N PRO A 30 8.12 -12.92 -3.36
CA PRO A 30 7.19 -13.95 -3.82
C PRO A 30 6.12 -14.34 -2.78
N TYR A 31 6.29 -13.91 -1.51
CA TYR A 31 5.39 -14.23 -0.40
C TYR A 31 4.45 -13.07 -0.02
N GLY A 32 4.34 -12.05 -0.89
CA GLY A 32 3.52 -10.86 -0.64
C GLY A 32 2.02 -11.15 -0.51
N PRO A 33 1.22 -10.16 -0.04
CA PRO A 33 -0.23 -10.32 0.09
C PRO A 33 -0.90 -10.39 -1.29
N PHE A 34 -1.58 -11.51 -1.54
CA PHE A 34 -2.47 -11.75 -2.68
C PHE A 34 -3.89 -11.37 -2.26
N CYS A 35 -4.69 -10.74 -3.13
CA CYS A 35 -6.07 -10.39 -2.82
C CYS A 35 -7.01 -10.99 -3.86
N SER A 36 -7.96 -11.83 -3.43
CA SER A 36 -8.91 -12.47 -4.35
C SER A 36 -9.82 -11.46 -5.07
N ALA A 37 -9.99 -10.27 -4.50
CA ALA A 37 -10.71 -9.19 -5.18
C ALA A 37 -9.94 -8.70 -6.41
N TRP A 38 -8.62 -8.81 -6.42
CA TRP A 38 -7.76 -8.26 -7.47
C TRP A 38 -7.30 -9.29 -8.48
N GLY A 39 -7.57 -10.58 -8.28
CA GLY A 39 -7.29 -11.63 -9.25
C GLY A 39 -7.03 -12.99 -8.60
N THR A 40 -6.37 -13.88 -9.35
CA THR A 40 -6.20 -15.27 -8.90
C THR A 40 -5.29 -15.32 -7.69
N VAL A 41 -5.70 -16.10 -6.69
CA VAL A 41 -4.86 -16.42 -5.55
C VAL A 41 -4.05 -17.67 -5.89
N PRO A 42 -2.72 -17.65 -5.73
CA PRO A 42 -1.92 -18.85 -5.93
C PRO A 42 -2.39 -20.00 -5.02
N PRO A 43 -2.39 -21.25 -5.51
CA PRO A 43 -2.89 -22.39 -4.74
C PRO A 43 -2.07 -22.69 -3.48
N ASP A 44 -0.82 -22.24 -3.46
CA ASP A 44 0.08 -22.33 -2.31
C ASP A 44 -0.07 -21.17 -1.30
N ALA A 45 -0.93 -20.19 -1.56
CA ALA A 45 -1.23 -19.10 -0.62
C ALA A 45 -2.29 -19.51 0.41
N THR A 46 -1.88 -20.31 1.38
CA THR A 46 -2.78 -20.94 2.37
C THR A 46 -3.10 -20.09 3.60
N GLU A 47 -2.26 -19.10 3.91
CA GLU A 47 -2.50 -18.22 5.05
C GLU A 47 -3.52 -17.15 4.66
N VAL A 48 -4.62 -17.03 5.40
CA VAL A 48 -5.68 -16.06 5.11
C VAL A 48 -5.77 -15.04 6.24
N TYR A 49 -5.68 -13.77 5.87
CA TYR A 49 -5.84 -12.63 6.77
C TYR A 49 -7.01 -11.77 6.31
N THR A 50 -7.93 -11.48 7.22
CA THR A 50 -9.07 -10.60 6.95
C THR A 50 -8.70 -9.18 7.34
N VAL A 51 -8.85 -8.23 6.42
CA VAL A 51 -8.65 -6.81 6.71
C VAL A 51 -9.79 -6.32 7.59
N HIS A 52 -9.50 -6.06 8.86
CA HIS A 52 -10.49 -5.57 9.82
C HIS A 52 -10.65 -4.04 9.80
N SER A 53 -9.73 -3.31 9.19
CA SER A 53 -9.78 -1.86 9.08
C SER A 53 -10.80 -1.41 8.02
N PRO A 54 -11.93 -0.78 8.42
CA PRO A 54 -12.94 -0.33 7.47
C PRO A 54 -12.40 0.74 6.52
N THR A 55 -11.52 1.60 7.03
CA THR A 55 -10.84 2.63 6.24
C THR A 55 -9.99 2.00 5.15
N LEU A 56 -9.15 1.02 5.51
CA LEU A 56 -8.33 0.33 4.53
C LEU A 56 -9.20 -0.42 3.52
N ALA A 57 -10.25 -1.10 3.98
CA ALA A 57 -11.17 -1.80 3.08
C ALA A 57 -11.84 -0.85 2.07
N ALA A 58 -12.26 0.34 2.50
CA ALA A 58 -12.82 1.36 1.61
C ALA A 58 -11.79 1.87 0.59
N VAL A 59 -10.55 2.10 1.02
CA VAL A 59 -9.45 2.54 0.14
C VAL A 59 -9.10 1.47 -0.88
N LEU A 60 -8.99 0.21 -0.47
CA LEU A 60 -8.72 -0.91 -1.36
C LEU A 60 -9.84 -1.09 -2.40
N THR A 61 -11.09 -0.94 -1.97
CA THR A 61 -12.24 -0.98 -2.87
C THR A 61 -12.21 0.18 -3.86
N ASN A 62 -11.95 1.41 -3.38
CA ASN A 62 -11.85 2.60 -4.23
C ASN A 62 -10.70 2.48 -5.24
N LEU A 63 -9.55 1.96 -4.79
CA LEU A 63 -8.40 1.69 -5.65
C LEU A 63 -8.79 0.75 -6.80
N GLN A 64 -9.56 -0.29 -6.51
CA GLN A 64 -9.97 -1.28 -7.50
C GLN A 64 -11.07 -0.80 -8.45
N VAL A 65 -12.11 -0.14 -7.93
CA VAL A 65 -13.32 0.18 -8.69
C VAL A 65 -13.19 1.49 -9.43
N GLU A 66 -12.52 2.48 -8.83
CA GLU A 66 -12.44 3.82 -9.37
C GLU A 66 -11.05 4.09 -9.93
N ILE A 67 -10.01 3.96 -9.11
CA ILE A 67 -8.67 4.44 -9.47
C ILE A 67 -8.06 3.58 -10.56
N VAL A 68 -7.90 2.27 -10.37
CA VAL A 68 -7.25 1.37 -11.35
C VAL A 68 -7.91 1.43 -12.73
N PRO A 69 -9.24 1.35 -12.88
CA PRO A 69 -9.89 1.52 -14.18
C PRO A 69 -9.67 2.92 -14.76
N THR A 70 -9.77 3.96 -13.94
CA THR A 70 -9.49 5.33 -14.35
C THR A 70 -8.03 5.50 -14.78
N LEU A 71 -7.07 4.82 -14.16
CA LEU A 71 -5.66 4.83 -14.57
C LEU A 71 -5.47 4.12 -15.92
N ARG A 72 -6.20 3.03 -16.18
CA ARG A 72 -6.17 2.32 -17.46
C ARG A 72 -6.75 3.16 -18.59
N GLU A 73 -7.86 3.86 -18.35
CA GLU A 73 -8.52 4.70 -19.34
C GLU A 73 -7.79 6.04 -19.56
N LEU A 74 -7.36 6.71 -18.49
CA LEU A 74 -6.61 7.96 -18.58
C LEU A 74 -5.31 7.82 -19.34
N ASN A 75 -4.69 6.62 -19.38
CA ASN A 75 -3.54 6.39 -20.24
C ASN A 75 -3.78 6.68 -21.73
N LYS A 76 -5.04 6.86 -22.13
CA LYS A 76 -5.43 7.27 -23.48
C LYS A 76 -5.61 8.78 -23.62
N ASP A 77 -5.90 9.55 -22.56
CA ASP A 77 -6.16 11.00 -22.64
C ASP A 77 -5.78 11.80 -21.38
N THR A 78 -5.10 12.94 -21.64
CA THR A 78 -4.86 14.12 -20.78
C THR A 78 -4.20 13.93 -19.37
N PRO A 79 -2.92 14.32 -19.18
CA PRO A 79 -2.16 14.12 -17.93
C PRO A 79 -2.59 14.96 -16.72
N HIS A 80 -3.30 16.08 -16.90
CA HIS A 80 -3.45 17.08 -15.83
C HIS A 80 -4.56 16.76 -14.81
N ILE A 81 -5.71 16.22 -15.26
CA ILE A 81 -6.83 15.79 -14.39
C ILE A 81 -6.42 14.57 -13.55
N ARG A 82 -5.59 13.70 -14.14
CA ARG A 82 -4.99 12.51 -13.54
C ARG A 82 -4.18 12.81 -12.28
N ALA A 83 -3.41 13.90 -12.28
CA ALA A 83 -2.57 14.29 -11.15
C ALA A 83 -3.40 14.73 -9.93
N THR A 84 -4.52 15.43 -10.13
CA THR A 84 -5.32 15.98 -9.02
C THR A 84 -6.07 14.90 -8.23
N ALA A 85 -6.70 13.93 -8.90
CA ALA A 85 -7.38 12.81 -8.22
C ALA A 85 -6.37 11.92 -7.45
N SER A 86 -5.24 11.59 -8.10
CA SER A 86 -4.19 10.76 -7.51
C SER A 86 -3.49 11.44 -6.32
N THR A 87 -3.30 12.77 -6.36
CA THR A 87 -2.65 13.51 -5.26
C THR A 87 -3.53 13.73 -4.04
N LYS A 88 -4.87 13.77 -4.20
CA LYS A 88 -5.81 13.78 -3.07
C LYS A 88 -5.79 12.43 -2.37
N PHE A 89 -5.92 11.35 -3.13
CA PHE A 89 -5.90 10.00 -2.59
C PHE A 89 -4.56 9.66 -1.89
N LEU A 90 -3.43 10.11 -2.45
CA LEU A 90 -2.13 10.00 -1.79
C LEU A 90 -2.08 10.69 -0.42
N ALA A 91 -2.66 11.90 -0.31
CA ALA A 91 -2.70 12.63 0.95
C ALA A 91 -3.56 11.90 2.00
N ASP A 92 -4.66 11.28 1.57
CA ASP A 92 -5.50 10.45 2.43
C ASP A 92 -4.73 9.21 2.91
N CYS A 93 -3.97 8.55 2.02
CA CYS A 93 -3.10 7.42 2.39
C CYS A 93 -2.05 7.82 3.45
N HIS A 94 -1.39 8.96 3.26
CA HIS A 94 -0.40 9.47 4.20
C HIS A 94 -1.00 9.70 5.58
N ARG A 95 -2.13 10.41 5.63
CA ARG A 95 -2.82 10.73 6.88
C ARG A 95 -3.20 9.45 7.65
N GLU A 96 -3.79 8.47 6.98
CA GLU A 96 -4.20 7.22 7.63
C GLU A 96 -3.00 6.38 8.07
N THR A 97 -1.89 6.41 7.34
CA THR A 97 -0.64 5.72 7.74
C THR A 97 -0.06 6.30 9.03
N VAL A 98 0.05 7.63 9.14
CA VAL A 98 0.51 8.27 10.39
C VAL A 98 -0.45 7.97 11.53
N LYS A 99 -1.76 8.10 11.29
CA LYS A 99 -2.77 7.87 12.31
C LYS A 99 -2.76 6.43 12.82
N LEU A 100 -2.52 5.45 11.95
CA LEU A 100 -2.43 4.03 12.31
C LEU A 100 -1.32 3.78 13.35
N VAL A 101 -0.16 4.40 13.18
CA VAL A 101 1.03 4.15 14.02
C VAL A 101 1.09 5.07 15.24
N PHE A 102 0.73 6.33 15.08
CA PHE A 102 0.85 7.35 16.13
C PHE A 102 -0.46 7.65 16.87
N GLY A 103 -1.60 7.19 16.37
CA GLY A 103 -2.91 7.43 16.97
C GLY A 103 -3.14 8.92 17.21
N ASP A 104 -3.57 9.27 18.43
CA ASP A 104 -3.83 10.66 18.83
C ASP A 104 -2.56 11.53 18.91
N LYS A 105 -1.37 10.92 18.90
CA LYS A 105 -0.09 11.64 18.87
C LYS A 105 0.33 12.06 17.47
N SER A 106 -0.47 11.74 16.44
CA SER A 106 -0.16 12.08 15.05
C SER A 106 -0.07 13.60 14.87
N SER A 107 0.98 14.07 14.20
CA SER A 107 1.05 15.46 13.72
C SER A 107 -0.11 15.77 12.76
N PRO A 108 -0.60 17.02 12.73
CA PRO A 108 -1.64 17.40 11.78
C PRO A 108 -1.15 17.20 10.34
N PRO A 109 -2.02 16.69 9.44
CA PRO A 109 -1.65 16.48 8.06
C PRO A 109 -1.36 17.81 7.35
N PRO A 110 -0.46 17.82 6.35
CA PRO A 110 -0.15 19.00 5.57
C PRO A 110 -1.39 19.57 4.88
N SER A 111 -1.47 20.90 4.78
CA SER A 111 -2.57 21.55 4.07
C SER A 111 -2.57 21.21 2.58
N ARG A 112 -3.74 21.31 1.93
CA ARG A 112 -3.89 20.97 0.49
C ARG A 112 -2.93 21.74 -0.44
N TYR A 113 -2.42 22.89 -0.01
CA TYR A 113 -1.63 23.82 -0.84
C TYR A 113 -0.12 23.78 -0.57
N ARG A 114 0.35 23.22 0.55
CA ARG A 114 1.79 23.07 0.84
C ARG A 114 2.04 21.68 1.40
N LYS A 115 2.73 20.83 0.62
CA LYS A 115 2.98 19.42 0.94
C LYS A 115 4.46 19.09 1.17
N ASP A 116 5.35 20.07 1.18
CA ASP A 116 6.79 19.77 1.28
C ASP A 116 7.24 19.52 2.74
N ALA A 117 8.37 18.81 2.87
CA ALA A 117 9.02 18.53 4.15
C ALA A 117 9.54 19.78 4.86
N LYS A 118 9.69 20.89 4.15
CA LYS A 118 10.16 22.16 4.72
C LYS A 118 9.08 22.83 5.58
N HIS A 119 7.81 22.69 5.20
CA HIS A 119 6.68 23.30 5.90
C HIS A 119 6.02 22.39 6.94
N TYR A 120 6.16 21.07 6.80
CA TYR A 120 5.56 20.09 7.73
C TYR A 120 6.57 19.01 8.15
N PRO A 121 7.76 19.38 8.68
CA PRO A 121 8.84 18.43 8.94
C PRO A 121 8.43 17.33 9.92
N GLU A 122 7.61 17.63 10.93
CA GLU A 122 7.18 16.63 11.91
C GLU A 122 6.24 15.59 11.29
N PHE A 123 5.33 16.01 10.42
CA PHE A 123 4.44 15.08 9.71
C PHE A 123 5.25 14.15 8.80
N TRP A 124 6.20 14.69 8.04
CA TRP A 124 7.01 13.89 7.14
C TRP A 124 7.98 12.95 7.88
N LYS A 125 8.46 13.37 9.06
CA LYS A 125 9.19 12.48 9.97
C LYS A 125 8.30 11.33 10.44
N HIS A 126 7.10 11.62 10.91
CA HIS A 126 6.16 10.56 11.31
C HIS A 126 5.74 9.68 10.13
N MET A 127 5.63 10.21 8.92
CA MET A 127 5.37 9.41 7.73
C MET A 127 6.49 8.40 7.45
N ASP A 128 7.75 8.83 7.54
CA ASP A 128 8.92 7.97 7.34
C ASP A 128 8.99 6.87 8.42
N GLU A 129 8.69 7.22 9.67
CA GLU A 129 8.65 6.27 10.79
C GLU A 129 7.44 5.31 10.71
N ALA A 130 6.29 5.78 10.23
CA ALA A 130 5.07 4.98 10.12
C ALA A 130 5.09 4.04 8.91
N ALA A 131 5.78 4.40 7.83
CA ALA A 131 5.86 3.60 6.63
C ALA A 131 6.47 2.22 6.92
N PHE A 132 6.08 1.23 6.11
CA PHE A 132 6.71 -0.08 6.14
C PHE A 132 8.10 0.02 5.50
N PRO A 133 9.17 -0.44 6.17
CA PRO A 133 10.53 -0.35 5.64
C PRO A 133 10.68 -1.00 4.26
N LEU A 134 11.13 -0.21 3.28
CA LEU A 134 11.43 -0.72 1.93
C LEU A 134 12.71 -1.54 1.95
N HIS A 135 12.74 -2.63 1.19
CA HIS A 135 13.94 -3.44 0.97
C HIS A 135 14.59 -3.98 2.26
N ARG A 136 13.83 -4.13 3.34
CA ARG A 136 14.28 -4.70 4.60
C ARG A 136 13.33 -5.81 5.04
N ASP A 137 13.90 -6.88 5.57
CA ASP A 137 13.12 -7.92 6.22
C ASP A 137 12.66 -7.41 7.59
N VAL A 138 11.35 -7.47 7.81
CA VAL A 138 10.68 -6.93 9.00
C VAL A 138 9.89 -8.04 9.64
N GLU A 139 10.15 -8.29 10.93
CA GLU A 139 9.33 -9.15 11.76
C GLU A 139 7.94 -8.52 11.95
N LEU A 140 6.89 -9.29 11.74
CA LEU A 140 5.50 -8.84 11.93
C LEU A 140 5.12 -9.10 13.38
N VAL A 141 5.35 -8.11 14.23
CA VAL A 141 5.08 -8.20 15.67
C VAL A 141 3.59 -8.04 15.94
N ASN A 142 2.95 -7.11 15.23
CA ASN A 142 1.51 -6.95 15.25
C ASN A 142 1.02 -7.17 13.82
N LEU A 143 0.62 -8.40 13.51
CA LEU A 143 0.24 -8.82 12.17
C LEU A 143 -0.77 -7.87 11.52
N ASP A 144 -1.78 -7.41 12.27
CA ASP A 144 -2.81 -6.50 11.77
C ASP A 144 -2.21 -5.14 11.40
N MET A 145 -1.52 -4.50 12.34
CA MET A 145 -0.90 -3.19 12.11
C MET A 145 0.18 -3.25 11.03
N ASP A 146 1.06 -4.24 11.07
CA ASP A 146 2.20 -4.35 10.17
C ASP A 146 1.77 -4.69 8.74
N LEU A 147 0.73 -5.52 8.55
CA LEU A 147 0.11 -5.73 7.24
C LEU A 147 -0.58 -4.47 6.74
N GLN A 148 -1.29 -3.73 7.60
CA GLN A 148 -1.88 -2.46 7.19
C GLN A 148 -0.80 -1.46 6.76
N ARG A 149 0.31 -1.33 7.50
CA ARG A 149 1.46 -0.49 7.13
C ARG A 149 2.05 -0.92 5.79
N LEU A 150 2.24 -2.23 5.58
CA LEU A 150 2.72 -2.80 4.32
C LEU A 150 1.84 -2.40 3.14
N LEU A 151 0.52 -2.55 3.28
CA LEU A 151 -0.45 -2.22 2.23
C LEU A 151 -0.48 -0.73 1.93
N TRP A 152 -0.55 0.11 2.97
CA TRP A 152 -0.50 1.57 2.80
C TRP A 152 0.76 2.04 2.08
N THR A 153 1.91 1.48 2.45
CA THR A 153 3.20 1.82 1.83
C THR A 153 3.24 1.35 0.38
N ASN A 154 2.70 0.16 0.09
CA ASN A 154 2.61 -0.37 -1.27
C ASN A 154 1.72 0.51 -2.17
N ILE A 155 0.54 0.90 -1.69
CA ILE A 155 -0.38 1.83 -2.38
C ILE A 155 0.31 3.17 -2.64
N HIS A 156 1.03 3.70 -1.64
CA HIS A 156 1.77 4.95 -1.80
C HIS A 156 2.82 4.86 -2.90
N ILE A 157 3.66 3.81 -2.90
CA ILE A 157 4.69 3.60 -3.93
C ILE A 157 4.05 3.48 -5.32
N LEU A 158 2.97 2.71 -5.45
CA LEU A 158 2.25 2.51 -6.71
C LEU A 158 1.81 3.85 -7.30
N LEU A 159 1.19 4.69 -6.47
CA LEU A 159 0.66 5.98 -6.92
C LEU A 159 1.76 7.01 -7.16
N ALA A 160 2.78 7.05 -6.31
CA ALA A 160 3.93 7.94 -6.50
C ALA A 160 4.63 7.64 -7.84
N LYS A 161 4.88 6.36 -8.13
CA LYS A 161 5.45 5.94 -9.42
C LYS A 161 4.54 6.28 -10.59
N TYR A 162 3.24 6.05 -10.46
CA TYR A 162 2.29 6.38 -11.51
C TYR A 162 2.23 7.88 -11.84
N ILE A 163 2.32 8.74 -10.82
CA ILE A 163 2.32 10.20 -11.00
C ILE A 163 3.64 10.68 -11.61
N SER A 164 4.78 10.11 -11.19
CA SER A 164 6.10 10.54 -11.65
C SER A 164 6.45 10.03 -13.06
N GLU A 165 6.02 8.83 -13.43
CA GLU A 165 6.38 8.20 -14.71
C GLU A 165 5.15 7.53 -15.37
N PRO A 166 4.35 8.29 -16.17
CA PRO A 166 3.07 7.82 -16.68
C PRO A 166 3.16 6.64 -17.67
N PHE A 167 4.35 6.32 -18.18
CA PHE A 167 4.57 5.25 -19.17
C PHE A 167 4.97 3.90 -18.58
N ILE A 168 5.23 3.78 -17.27
CA ILE A 168 5.59 2.49 -16.66
C ILE A 168 4.34 1.76 -16.16
N LEU A 169 3.52 1.30 -17.12
CA LEU A 169 2.49 0.28 -16.89
C LEU A 169 3.09 -1.05 -16.43
N LEU A 170 4.37 -1.32 -16.72
CA LEU A 170 5.05 -2.58 -16.40
C LEU A 170 5.27 -2.81 -14.89
N PHE A 171 5.34 -1.74 -14.08
CA PHE A 171 5.51 -1.86 -12.62
C PHE A 171 4.16 -1.98 -11.90
N ILE A 172 3.17 -1.22 -12.34
CA ILE A 172 1.78 -1.31 -11.86
C ILE A 172 1.21 -2.68 -12.23
N SER A 173 1.51 -3.17 -13.44
CA SER A 173 1.20 -4.53 -13.87
C SER A 173 1.86 -5.60 -13.01
N ARG A 174 3.06 -5.41 -12.44
CA ARG A 174 3.73 -6.47 -11.65
C ARG A 174 3.24 -6.58 -10.20
N ILE A 175 3.03 -5.46 -9.52
CA ILE A 175 2.44 -5.47 -8.17
C ILE A 175 0.95 -5.83 -8.27
N LEU A 176 0.24 -5.35 -9.30
CA LEU A 176 -1.08 -5.88 -9.61
C LEU A 176 -1.00 -7.33 -10.09
N CYS A 177 0.03 -7.83 -10.80
CA CYS A 177 0.17 -9.24 -11.24
C CYS A 177 0.42 -10.19 -10.09
N GLN A 178 1.15 -9.78 -9.05
CA GLN A 178 1.16 -10.53 -7.80
C GLN A 178 -0.22 -10.52 -7.12
N CYS A 179 -1.19 -9.76 -7.62
CA CYS A 179 -2.58 -9.87 -7.24
C CYS A 179 -3.52 -10.32 -8.40
N LEU A 180 -3.05 -10.42 -9.65
CA LEU A 180 -3.82 -10.55 -10.91
C LEU A 180 -3.47 -11.82 -11.72
N LEU A 181 -2.42 -12.56 -11.37
CA LEU A 181 -2.03 -13.81 -12.05
C LEU A 181 -2.34 -15.04 -11.20
#